data_AF-A0A838VS77-F1
#
_entry.id   AF-A0A838VS77-F1
#
_cell.length_a   1.000
_cell.length_b   1.000
_cell.length_c   1.000
_cell.angle_alpha   90.00
_cell.angle_beta   90.00
_cell.angle_gamma   90.00
#
_symmetry.space_group_name_H-M   'P 1'
#
loop_
_entity.id
_entity.type
_entity.pdbx_description
1 polymer ?
#
loop_
_entity_poly.entity_id
_entity_poly.type
_entity_poly.pdbx_seq_one_letter_code
_entity_poly.pdbx_strand_id
1 'polypeptide(L)'
;MPDRVNDVFKINASILKTSGIFNGFIAIDSPFYVDPRLLEKTTVPELKNSYKKFLSYFEALLEDIEQFLEGKGSFEAISRKLLFSEIPLAGLGYAINNTGGKGIGVQLSASLAKTAVELAKAGIIDPMIFELSGLFERGIGADRISDMTIHIVLPELAQFSYRVAKSLKLPLAPNPTPISGRLYNLPCYLSQGVLLVPEDILTPIPLAYSWTDVDTITVHNEKLREYINKMINKSWRHYPTWKEVSKKKEILKMMVLDNPEIMRELLSKYKSKSAKSYNFENDPEGEFRWHDNTRNYAKEFPLNLQGMGENINEQIIDVMCKHFSILVKRGLCTEFYKESGQPNSERRGQLVLLELLENYTKGSHLEVSYDSKTGIIKLYKLSPYQEFKILLKYLCTRGLCEYYDDLLKRAEKEKTLLENFLLIFIRTNNTNLVDAQIFEIDRMHSSQGLKIPKKFKIDGRIELIQGKKRPFR
;
A
#
# COMPACT_ATOMS: atom_id res chain seq x y z
N MET A 1 -6.14 8.58 12.72
CA MET A 1 -7.26 9.04 11.88
C MET A 1 -6.97 8.76 10.42
N PRO A 2 -7.85 8.04 9.72
CA PRO A 2 -7.87 7.90 8.26
C PRO A 2 -8.35 9.23 7.64
N ASP A 3 -7.73 10.34 8.02
CA ASP A 3 -8.00 11.62 7.39
C ASP A 3 -7.35 11.63 6.01
N ARG A 4 -8.13 12.02 5.02
CA ARG A 4 -7.65 12.20 3.66
C ARG A 4 -7.09 13.61 3.48
N VAL A 5 -6.36 13.84 2.38
CA VAL A 5 -5.81 15.16 2.02
C VAL A 5 -6.88 16.27 2.13
N ASN A 6 -8.10 16.02 1.64
CA ASN A 6 -9.20 16.98 1.71
C ASN A 6 -9.63 17.32 3.15
N ASP A 7 -9.63 16.33 4.05
CA ASP A 7 -10.04 16.50 5.44
C ASP A 7 -9.01 17.36 6.19
N VAL A 8 -7.73 17.06 5.96
CA VAL A 8 -6.59 17.79 6.55
C VAL A 8 -6.57 19.26 6.13
N PHE A 9 -6.70 19.53 4.84
CA PHE A 9 -6.68 20.90 4.32
C PHE A 9 -8.05 21.61 4.40
N LYS A 10 -9.09 20.91 4.90
CA LYS A 10 -10.46 21.41 5.02
C LYS A 10 -11.01 21.93 3.69
N ILE A 11 -10.80 21.16 2.62
CA ILE A 11 -11.25 21.48 1.26
C ILE A 11 -12.25 20.44 0.79
N ASN A 12 -13.18 20.86 -0.06
CA ASN A 12 -14.12 19.96 -0.69
C ASN A 12 -13.37 18.98 -1.61
N ALA A 13 -13.61 17.67 -1.46
CA ALA A 13 -12.95 16.63 -2.26
C ALA A 13 -13.13 16.84 -3.78
N SER A 14 -14.25 17.42 -4.24
CA SER A 14 -14.47 17.74 -5.65
C SER A 14 -13.49 18.78 -6.21
N ILE A 15 -13.02 19.72 -5.38
CA ILE A 15 -12.04 20.74 -5.77
C ILE A 15 -10.66 20.10 -5.94
N LEU A 16 -10.26 19.21 -5.01
CA LEU A 16 -8.99 18.46 -5.15
C LEU A 16 -8.99 17.60 -6.41
N LYS A 17 -10.10 16.92 -6.67
CA LYS A 17 -10.30 16.10 -7.87
C LYS A 17 -10.14 16.92 -9.15
N THR A 18 -10.82 18.07 -9.25
CA THR A 18 -10.70 18.97 -10.41
C THR A 18 -9.28 19.51 -10.59
N SER A 19 -8.51 19.57 -9.51
CA SER A 19 -7.10 20.00 -9.53
C SER A 19 -6.12 18.85 -9.82
N GLY A 20 -6.63 17.63 -10.06
CA GLY A 20 -5.83 16.42 -10.34
C GLY A 20 -5.02 15.92 -9.15
N ILE A 21 -5.41 16.25 -7.92
CA ILE A 21 -4.64 15.93 -6.70
C ILE A 21 -5.12 14.59 -6.14
N PHE A 22 -4.17 13.70 -5.89
CA PHE A 22 -4.44 12.45 -5.21
C PHE A 22 -4.95 12.70 -3.78
N ASN A 23 -6.22 12.37 -3.54
CA ASN A 23 -6.85 12.50 -2.23
C ASN A 23 -6.65 11.24 -1.38
N GLY A 24 -5.39 10.87 -1.11
CA GLY A 24 -5.05 9.70 -0.30
C GLY A 24 -5.19 9.92 1.21
N PHE A 25 -5.05 8.85 2.01
CA PHE A 25 -5.04 8.91 3.47
C PHE A 25 -3.67 9.32 4.00
N ILE A 26 -3.60 10.30 4.91
CA ILE A 26 -2.31 10.81 5.39
C ILE A 26 -1.59 9.83 6.33
N ALA A 27 -2.34 9.12 7.18
CA ALA A 27 -1.78 8.19 8.16
C ALA A 27 -1.87 6.71 7.75
N ILE A 28 -2.44 6.42 6.58
CA ILE A 28 -2.68 5.06 6.11
C ILE A 28 -2.09 4.92 4.71
N ASP A 29 -1.22 3.93 4.56
CA ASP A 29 -0.55 3.66 3.29
C ASP A 29 -1.57 3.25 2.23
N SER A 30 -1.63 4.04 1.16
CA SER A 30 -2.38 3.67 -0.04
C SER A 30 -1.55 2.71 -0.90
N PRO A 31 -2.15 1.66 -1.48
CA PRO A 31 -1.44 0.64 -2.26
C PRO A 31 -1.21 1.10 -3.72
N PHE A 32 -0.72 2.33 -3.90
CA PHE A 32 -0.43 2.89 -5.22
C PHE A 32 1.05 3.23 -5.35
N TYR A 33 1.52 3.23 -6.59
CA TYR A 33 2.90 3.51 -6.96
C TYR A 33 2.94 4.58 -8.03
N VAL A 34 4.01 5.37 -8.03
CA VAL A 34 4.36 6.24 -9.15
C VAL A 34 5.04 5.39 -10.22
N ASP A 35 4.43 5.31 -11.41
CA ASP A 35 5.00 4.60 -12.55
C ASP A 35 5.70 5.60 -13.49
N PRO A 36 7.00 5.43 -13.80
CA PRO A 36 7.71 6.30 -14.75
C PRO A 36 6.98 6.45 -16.08
N ARG A 37 6.32 5.39 -16.59
CA ARG A 37 5.58 5.43 -17.87
C ARG A 37 4.33 6.30 -17.82
N LEU A 38 3.79 6.60 -16.63
CA LEU A 38 2.67 7.53 -16.50
C LEU A 38 3.12 8.99 -16.58
N LEU A 39 4.42 9.29 -16.32
CA LEU A 39 4.97 10.63 -16.54
C LEU A 39 4.91 11.08 -18.00
N GLU A 40 4.90 10.14 -18.96
CA GLU A 40 4.73 10.45 -20.39
C GLU A 40 3.33 11.00 -20.69
N LYS A 41 2.34 10.63 -19.87
CA LYS A 41 0.92 10.87 -20.11
C LYS A 41 0.29 11.90 -19.18
N THR A 42 1.05 12.35 -18.17
CA THR A 42 0.53 13.30 -17.20
C THR A 42 0.07 14.58 -17.89
N THR A 43 -1.06 15.08 -17.44
CA THR A 43 -1.63 16.35 -17.88
C THR A 43 -1.10 17.53 -17.05
N VAL A 44 -0.35 17.24 -15.99
CA VAL A 44 0.20 18.25 -15.10
C VAL A 44 1.31 19.04 -15.78
N PRO A 45 1.18 20.38 -15.90
CA PRO A 45 2.15 21.20 -16.61
C PRO A 45 3.59 21.07 -16.10
N GLU A 46 3.77 21.01 -14.78
CA GLU A 46 5.08 20.89 -14.14
C GLU A 46 5.80 19.57 -14.47
N LEU A 47 5.05 18.51 -14.74
CA LEU A 47 5.61 17.17 -14.98
C LEU A 47 5.71 16.80 -16.47
N LYS A 48 5.31 17.69 -17.38
CA LYS A 48 5.26 17.39 -18.83
C LYS A 48 6.59 16.87 -19.42
N ASN A 49 7.73 17.29 -18.88
CA ASN A 49 9.07 16.85 -19.31
C ASN A 49 9.72 15.83 -18.36
N SER A 50 9.00 15.39 -17.31
CA SER A 50 9.56 14.53 -16.26
C SER A 50 9.95 13.16 -16.77
N TYR A 51 9.24 12.59 -17.75
CA TYR A 51 9.65 11.30 -18.32
C TYR A 51 10.98 11.41 -19.08
N LYS A 52 11.14 12.47 -19.89
CA LYS A 52 12.41 12.74 -20.57
C LYS A 52 13.55 12.92 -19.56
N LYS A 53 13.31 13.67 -18.49
CA LYS A 53 14.28 13.85 -17.40
C LYS A 53 14.66 12.52 -16.73
N PHE A 54 13.66 11.65 -16.50
CA PHE A 54 13.88 10.31 -15.97
C PHE A 54 14.77 9.48 -16.89
N LEU A 55 14.50 9.45 -18.20
CA LEU A 55 15.35 8.73 -19.15
C LEU A 55 16.76 9.33 -19.21
N SER A 56 16.89 10.65 -19.32
CA SER A 56 18.20 11.32 -19.39
C SER A 56 19.05 11.14 -18.15
N TYR A 57 18.44 10.94 -16.98
CA TYR A 57 19.16 10.55 -15.77
C TYR A 57 19.88 9.20 -15.97
N PHE A 58 19.20 8.21 -16.55
CA PHE A 58 19.77 6.88 -16.79
C PHE A 58 20.64 6.81 -18.04
N GLU A 59 20.40 7.65 -19.04
CA GLU A 59 21.32 7.81 -20.19
C GLU A 59 22.69 8.28 -19.69
N ALA A 60 22.75 9.33 -18.87
CA ALA A 60 23.99 9.80 -18.28
C ALA A 60 24.68 8.74 -17.38
N LEU A 61 23.89 7.91 -16.68
CA LEU A 61 24.43 6.80 -15.90
C LEU A 61 25.03 5.70 -16.80
N LEU A 62 24.39 5.40 -17.93
CA LEU A 62 24.92 4.46 -18.91
C LEU A 62 26.21 4.97 -19.56
N GLU A 63 26.30 6.27 -19.84
CA GLU A 63 27.55 6.92 -20.28
C GLU A 63 28.68 6.73 -19.25
N ASP A 64 28.40 6.93 -17.94
CA ASP A 64 29.40 6.65 -16.90
C ASP A 64 29.84 5.17 -16.88
N ILE A 65 28.90 4.24 -17.13
CA ILE A 65 29.17 2.81 -17.20
C ILE A 65 30.09 2.51 -18.39
N GLU A 66 29.82 3.07 -19.57
CA GLU A 66 30.68 2.93 -20.74
C GLU A 66 32.10 3.47 -20.48
N GLN A 67 32.21 4.66 -19.89
CA GLN A 67 33.50 5.22 -19.50
C GLN A 67 34.24 4.32 -18.49
N PHE A 68 33.53 3.76 -17.51
CA PHE A 68 34.09 2.78 -16.58
C PHE A 68 34.59 1.51 -17.28
N LEU A 69 33.87 1.01 -18.29
CA LEU A 69 34.27 -0.15 -19.09
C LEU A 69 35.52 0.12 -19.93
N GLU A 70 35.75 1.37 -20.35
CA GLU A 70 37.01 1.82 -20.99
C GLU A 70 38.17 2.02 -20.00
N GLY A 71 37.97 1.76 -18.72
CA GLY A 71 38.95 2.02 -17.66
C GLY A 71 39.03 3.49 -17.23
N LYS A 72 38.07 4.32 -17.64
CA LYS A 72 37.97 5.75 -17.33
C LYS A 72 36.75 6.02 -16.45
N GLY A 73 36.75 5.58 -15.20
CA GLY A 73 35.58 5.83 -14.33
C GLY A 73 35.69 5.15 -12.98
N SER A 74 34.66 5.33 -12.15
CA SER A 74 34.58 4.72 -10.82
C SER A 74 33.26 3.98 -10.66
N PHE A 75 33.36 2.70 -10.33
CA PHE A 75 32.19 1.89 -9.98
C PHE A 75 31.44 2.47 -8.76
N GLU A 76 32.16 3.04 -7.80
CA GLU A 76 31.58 3.72 -6.64
C GLU A 76 30.80 4.98 -7.04
N ALA A 77 31.22 5.71 -8.08
CA ALA A 77 30.47 6.84 -8.61
C ALA A 77 29.14 6.40 -9.24
N ILE A 78 29.16 5.33 -10.05
CA ILE A 78 27.96 4.72 -10.66
C ILE A 78 27.01 4.23 -9.57
N SER A 79 27.52 3.45 -8.61
CA SER A 79 26.72 2.93 -7.50
C SER A 79 26.11 4.04 -6.66
N ARG A 80 26.82 5.16 -6.43
CA ARG A 80 26.28 6.30 -5.68
C ARG A 80 25.14 7.00 -6.40
N LYS A 81 25.16 7.08 -7.73
CA LYS A 81 24.03 7.63 -8.49
C LYS A 81 22.78 6.76 -8.29
N LEU A 82 22.92 5.44 -8.16
CA LEU A 82 21.79 4.54 -7.88
C LEU A 82 21.32 4.52 -6.41
N LEU A 83 21.76 5.45 -5.57
CA LEU A 83 21.24 5.62 -4.21
C LEU A 83 19.99 6.49 -4.23
N PHE A 84 18.85 5.89 -3.86
CA PHE A 84 17.57 6.59 -3.81
C PHE A 84 17.00 6.48 -2.40
N SER A 85 16.95 7.61 -1.69
CA SER A 85 16.25 7.71 -0.43
C SER A 85 14.74 7.77 -0.67
N GLU A 86 13.99 7.20 0.28
CA GLU A 86 12.55 7.37 0.35
C GLU A 86 12.17 8.83 0.60
N ILE A 87 11.09 9.28 -0.05
CA ILE A 87 10.59 10.66 0.07
C ILE A 87 9.13 10.58 0.52
N PRO A 88 8.78 11.19 1.67
CA PRO A 88 7.41 11.17 2.16
C PRO A 88 6.50 12.00 1.24
N LEU A 89 5.39 11.41 0.81
CA LEU A 89 4.38 12.03 -0.05
C LEU A 89 3.00 11.96 0.62
N ALA A 90 2.16 12.98 0.41
CA ALA A 90 0.79 12.97 0.91
C ALA A 90 -0.01 11.79 0.34
N GLY A 91 -0.48 10.91 1.20
CA GLY A 91 -1.40 9.84 0.80
C GLY A 91 -0.75 8.58 0.23
N LEU A 92 0.50 8.64 -0.24
CA LEU A 92 1.22 7.50 -0.80
C LEU A 92 2.18 6.95 0.24
N GLY A 93 1.78 5.89 0.92
CA GLY A 93 2.67 4.92 1.56
C GLY A 93 3.61 5.39 2.68
N TYR A 94 3.67 6.68 2.97
CA TYR A 94 4.65 7.26 3.86
C TYR A 94 3.91 8.25 4.73
N ALA A 95 3.34 7.74 5.82
CA ALA A 95 2.87 8.61 6.88
C ALA A 95 3.95 9.67 7.09
N ILE A 96 3.56 10.95 7.04
CA ILE A 96 4.47 12.10 7.15
C ILE A 96 5.37 11.98 8.42
N ASN A 97 4.97 11.12 9.37
CA ASN A 97 5.62 10.81 10.63
C ASN A 97 6.36 9.44 10.69
N ASN A 98 6.48 8.66 9.61
CA ASN A 98 7.05 7.31 9.64
C ASN A 98 8.07 7.10 8.51
N THR A 99 9.35 7.36 8.81
CA THR A 99 10.52 7.25 7.90
C THR A 99 11.00 5.80 7.72
N GLY A 100 10.08 4.84 7.75
CA GLY A 100 10.40 3.43 7.99
C GLY A 100 10.61 2.56 6.75
N GLY A 101 10.32 3.05 5.55
CA GLY A 101 10.55 2.25 4.35
C GLY A 101 12.02 2.27 3.92
N LYS A 102 12.34 1.42 2.94
CA LYS A 102 13.70 1.19 2.47
C LYS A 102 13.73 1.43 0.96
N GLY A 103 14.06 2.65 0.57
CA GLY A 103 14.51 2.98 -0.77
C GLY A 103 15.76 2.16 -1.19
N ILE A 104 16.48 2.61 -2.21
CA ILE A 104 17.66 1.91 -2.72
C ILE A 104 18.89 2.33 -1.91
N GLY A 105 19.25 1.52 -0.92
CA GLY A 105 20.44 1.70 -0.08
C GLY A 105 21.74 1.15 -0.68
N VAL A 106 22.85 1.32 0.03
CA VAL A 106 24.23 1.04 -0.44
C VAL A 106 24.39 -0.35 -1.06
N GLN A 107 24.01 -1.42 -0.36
CA GLN A 107 24.17 -2.78 -0.86
C GLN A 107 23.37 -3.03 -2.15
N LEU A 108 22.14 -2.53 -2.21
CA LEU A 108 21.27 -2.73 -3.36
C LEU A 108 21.70 -1.88 -4.55
N SER A 109 22.11 -0.63 -4.32
CA SER A 109 22.65 0.24 -5.37
C SER A 109 23.90 -0.36 -6.02
N ALA A 110 24.80 -0.96 -5.23
CA ALA A 110 25.98 -1.64 -5.74
C ALA A 110 25.62 -2.89 -6.55
N SER A 111 24.63 -3.67 -6.09
CA SER A 111 24.14 -4.84 -6.83
C SER A 111 23.51 -4.44 -8.16
N LEU A 112 22.65 -3.41 -8.16
CA LEU A 112 22.02 -2.87 -9.37
C LEU A 112 23.06 -2.28 -10.33
N ALA A 113 24.05 -1.54 -9.82
CA ALA A 113 25.16 -1.01 -10.62
C ALA A 113 25.95 -2.14 -11.30
N LYS A 114 26.25 -3.21 -10.55
CA LYS A 114 26.92 -4.40 -11.10
C LYS A 114 26.09 -5.02 -12.23
N THR A 115 24.79 -5.21 -12.03
CA THR A 115 23.90 -5.74 -13.06
C THR A 115 23.86 -4.85 -14.30
N ALA A 116 23.77 -3.53 -14.12
CA ALA A 116 23.78 -2.58 -15.24
C ALA A 116 25.11 -2.64 -16.03
N VAL A 117 26.25 -2.77 -15.34
CA VAL A 117 27.56 -2.98 -15.98
C VAL A 117 27.61 -4.29 -16.75
N GLU A 118 27.08 -5.39 -16.20
CA GLU A 118 27.01 -6.69 -16.87
C GLU A 118 26.12 -6.65 -18.13
N LEU A 119 24.97 -5.96 -18.06
CA LEU A 119 24.09 -5.72 -19.20
C LEU A 119 24.77 -4.87 -20.29
N ALA A 120 25.47 -3.81 -19.90
CA ALA A 120 26.22 -2.97 -20.84
C ALA A 120 27.33 -3.77 -21.55
N LYS A 121 28.08 -4.62 -20.82
CA LYS A 121 29.07 -5.55 -21.42
C LYS A 121 28.45 -6.51 -22.42
N ALA A 122 27.20 -6.91 -22.20
CA ALA A 122 26.41 -7.74 -23.09
C ALA A 122 25.79 -6.97 -24.29
N GLY A 123 26.09 -5.67 -24.42
CA GLY A 123 25.57 -4.82 -25.49
C GLY A 123 24.11 -4.41 -25.31
N ILE A 124 23.64 -4.34 -24.06
CA ILE A 124 22.32 -3.80 -23.69
C ILE A 124 22.54 -2.42 -23.05
N ILE A 125 22.37 -1.38 -23.87
CA ILE A 125 22.51 0.02 -23.47
C ILE A 125 21.17 0.70 -23.74
N ASP A 126 20.30 0.71 -22.74
CA ASP A 126 18.96 1.29 -22.82
C ASP A 126 18.50 1.77 -21.44
N PRO A 127 18.13 3.06 -21.24
CA PRO A 127 17.73 3.58 -19.94
C PRO A 127 16.47 2.90 -19.36
N MET A 128 15.61 2.30 -20.19
CA MET A 128 14.40 1.62 -19.70
C MET A 128 14.69 0.31 -18.95
N ILE A 129 15.94 -0.21 -18.98
CA ILE A 129 16.31 -1.36 -18.15
C ILE A 129 16.10 -1.06 -16.65
N PHE A 130 16.23 0.19 -16.23
CA PHE A 130 16.06 0.59 -14.84
C PHE A 130 14.58 0.56 -14.43
N GLU A 131 13.64 0.86 -15.34
CA GLU A 131 12.20 0.65 -15.12
C GLU A 131 11.86 -0.84 -14.96
N LEU A 132 12.58 -1.71 -15.70
CA LEU A 132 12.43 -3.16 -15.67
C LEU A 132 13.28 -3.86 -14.59
N SER A 133 14.09 -3.12 -13.83
CA SER A 133 15.01 -3.70 -12.84
C SER A 133 14.30 -4.54 -11.78
N GLY A 134 13.04 -4.23 -11.53
CA GLY A 134 12.13 -5.04 -10.74
C GLY A 134 11.95 -6.50 -11.18
N LEU A 135 12.22 -6.84 -12.43
CA LEU A 135 12.08 -8.19 -12.97
C LEU A 135 13.29 -9.08 -12.67
N PHE A 136 14.49 -8.51 -12.65
CA PHE A 136 15.74 -9.27 -12.59
C PHE A 136 16.61 -8.96 -11.36
N GLU A 137 16.44 -7.80 -10.72
CA GLU A 137 17.22 -7.42 -9.55
C GLU A 137 16.49 -7.81 -8.25
N ARG A 138 17.14 -8.63 -7.43
CA ARG A 138 16.58 -9.06 -6.15
C ARG A 138 16.45 -7.88 -5.21
N GLY A 139 15.28 -7.79 -4.58
CA GLY A 139 14.95 -6.68 -3.68
C GLY A 139 14.34 -5.48 -4.39
N ILE A 140 14.44 -5.30 -5.71
CA ILE A 140 13.75 -4.17 -6.35
C ILE A 140 12.28 -4.53 -6.55
N GLY A 141 11.40 -3.88 -5.79
CA GLY A 141 9.94 -3.96 -5.90
C GLY A 141 9.34 -2.71 -6.57
N ALA A 142 8.02 -2.72 -6.77
CA ALA A 142 7.28 -1.58 -7.30
C ALA A 142 7.47 -0.32 -6.44
N ASP A 143 7.62 -0.50 -5.13
CA ASP A 143 7.98 0.52 -4.14
C ASP A 143 9.27 1.25 -4.53
N ARG A 144 10.35 0.50 -4.79
CA ARG A 144 11.66 1.10 -5.09
C ARG A 144 11.73 1.75 -6.46
N ILE A 145 10.98 1.25 -7.44
CA ILE A 145 10.81 1.93 -8.73
C ILE A 145 10.05 3.25 -8.55
N SER A 146 8.99 3.23 -7.73
CA SER A 146 8.25 4.45 -7.35
C SER A 146 9.17 5.45 -6.66
N ASP A 147 9.95 5.04 -5.65
CA ASP A 147 10.87 5.91 -4.91
C ASP A 147 11.93 6.54 -5.82
N MET A 148 12.54 5.72 -6.69
CA MET A 148 13.51 6.17 -7.68
C MET A 148 12.91 7.22 -8.63
N THR A 149 11.68 6.96 -9.09
CA THR A 149 10.95 7.89 -9.96
C THR A 149 10.67 9.21 -9.25
N ILE A 150 10.12 9.14 -8.03
CA ILE A 150 9.82 10.30 -7.18
C ILE A 150 11.08 11.12 -6.93
N HIS A 151 12.20 10.47 -6.63
CA HIS A 151 13.47 11.14 -6.35
C HIS A 151 13.96 11.95 -7.55
N ILE A 152 13.87 11.39 -8.76
CA ILE A 152 14.32 12.06 -9.99
C ILE A 152 13.42 13.26 -10.34
N VAL A 153 12.11 13.15 -10.09
CA VAL A 153 11.11 14.18 -10.45
C VAL A 153 10.68 15.05 -9.26
N LEU A 154 11.41 14.96 -8.14
CA LEU A 154 11.09 15.65 -6.90
C LEU A 154 10.93 17.17 -7.06
N PRO A 155 11.81 17.88 -7.80
CA PRO A 155 11.64 19.31 -8.05
C PRO A 155 10.31 19.65 -8.74
N GLU A 156 9.87 18.82 -9.68
CA GLU A 156 8.62 19.02 -10.43
C GLU A 156 7.40 18.76 -9.54
N LEU A 157 7.44 17.74 -8.66
CA LEU A 157 6.42 17.50 -7.65
C LEU A 157 6.33 18.64 -6.63
N ALA A 158 7.45 19.24 -6.25
CA ALA A 158 7.47 20.40 -5.36
C ALA A 158 6.84 21.64 -6.02
N GLN A 159 7.11 21.87 -7.32
CA GLN A 159 6.47 22.94 -8.08
C GLN A 159 4.97 22.73 -8.22
N PHE A 160 4.54 21.50 -8.53
CA PHE A 160 3.13 21.11 -8.56
C PHE A 160 2.45 21.41 -7.22
N SER A 161 3.05 20.96 -6.12
CA SER A 161 2.55 21.16 -4.76
C SER A 161 2.42 22.65 -4.41
N TYR A 162 3.43 23.46 -4.77
CA TYR A 162 3.40 24.90 -4.56
C TYR A 162 2.32 25.60 -5.39
N ARG A 163 2.18 25.27 -6.69
CA ARG A 163 1.12 25.84 -7.53
C ARG A 163 -0.24 25.53 -6.94
N VAL A 164 -0.48 24.28 -6.56
CA VAL A 164 -1.73 23.84 -5.93
C VAL A 164 -1.99 24.61 -4.64
N ALA A 165 -0.97 24.72 -3.78
CA ALA A 165 -1.09 25.47 -2.53
C ALA A 165 -1.50 26.92 -2.75
N LYS A 166 -0.89 27.59 -3.74
CA LYS A 166 -1.24 28.96 -4.12
C LYS A 166 -2.65 29.06 -4.70
N SER A 167 -3.01 28.16 -5.61
CA SER A 167 -4.31 28.16 -6.30
C SER A 167 -5.48 27.93 -5.34
N LEU A 168 -5.31 27.00 -4.40
CA LEU A 168 -6.34 26.63 -3.43
C LEU A 168 -6.24 27.38 -2.10
N LYS A 169 -5.28 28.31 -1.99
CA LYS A 169 -4.98 29.08 -0.76
C LYS A 169 -4.75 28.15 0.46
N LEU A 170 -4.02 27.06 0.25
CA LEU A 170 -3.63 26.14 1.32
C LEU A 170 -2.72 26.85 2.33
N PRO A 171 -2.77 26.47 3.62
CA PRO A 171 -1.77 26.91 4.57
C PRO A 171 -0.39 26.46 4.10
N LEU A 172 0.60 27.35 4.17
CA LEU A 172 1.99 27.06 3.81
C LEU A 172 2.81 26.74 5.05
N ALA A 173 3.80 25.86 4.91
CA ALA A 173 4.70 25.52 6.00
C ALA A 173 5.48 26.77 6.45
N PRO A 174 5.78 26.90 7.76
CA PRO A 174 6.45 28.09 8.29
C PRO A 174 7.87 28.26 7.73
N ASN A 175 8.54 27.15 7.41
CA ASN A 175 9.87 27.14 6.82
C ASN A 175 9.83 26.51 5.42
N PRO A 176 10.50 27.10 4.41
CA PRO A 176 10.64 26.48 3.10
C PRO A 176 11.38 25.14 3.16
N THR A 177 10.98 24.20 2.33
CA THR A 177 11.60 22.86 2.24
C THR A 177 12.74 22.87 1.23
N PRO A 178 13.98 22.48 1.61
CA PRO A 178 15.11 22.38 0.68
C PRO A 178 15.01 21.11 -0.15
N ILE A 179 14.95 21.27 -1.48
CA ILE A 179 14.89 20.18 -2.46
C ILE A 179 15.89 20.48 -3.58
N SER A 180 16.88 19.60 -3.76
CA SER A 180 17.90 19.71 -4.81
C SER A 180 18.57 21.09 -4.87
N GLY A 181 18.89 21.68 -3.71
CA GLY A 181 19.53 23.00 -3.60
C GLY A 181 18.61 24.20 -3.82
N ARG A 182 17.29 24.00 -3.94
CA ARG A 182 16.29 25.06 -4.04
C ARG A 182 15.30 25.01 -2.87
N LEU A 183 14.75 26.16 -2.50
CA LEU A 183 13.76 26.27 -1.44
C LEU A 183 12.34 26.32 -2.03
N TYR A 184 11.44 25.49 -1.51
CA TYR A 184 10.04 25.43 -1.94
C TYR A 184 9.09 25.73 -0.78
N ASN A 185 8.08 26.56 -1.05
CA ASN A 185 7.01 26.83 -0.10
C ASN A 185 5.92 25.77 -0.29
N LEU A 186 5.95 24.71 0.53
CA LEU A 186 5.01 23.60 0.41
C LEU A 186 3.76 23.81 1.29
N PRO A 187 2.63 23.16 0.97
CA PRO A 187 1.47 23.15 1.85
C PRO A 187 1.82 22.52 3.21
N CYS A 188 1.16 22.99 4.26
CA CYS A 188 1.49 22.68 5.65
C CYS A 188 0.62 21.57 6.23
N TYR A 189 1.25 20.57 6.83
CA TYR A 189 0.60 19.65 7.77
C TYR A 189 1.49 19.49 9.01
N LEU A 190 0.92 19.68 10.21
CA LEU A 190 1.65 19.57 11.48
C LEU A 190 2.97 20.37 11.50
N SER A 191 2.98 21.57 10.91
CA SER A 191 4.15 22.45 10.76
C SER A 191 5.23 21.97 9.78
N GLN A 192 4.98 20.92 9.01
CA GLN A 192 5.88 20.39 7.99
C GLN A 192 5.37 20.67 6.58
N GLY A 193 6.31 20.87 5.65
CA GLY A 193 6.01 20.97 4.23
C GLY A 193 5.66 19.61 3.65
N VAL A 194 4.53 19.54 2.95
CA VAL A 194 3.99 18.30 2.39
C VAL A 194 4.02 18.34 0.87
N LEU A 195 4.46 17.25 0.26
CA LEU A 195 4.39 17.04 -1.18
C LEU A 195 3.05 16.42 -1.55
N LEU A 196 2.30 17.12 -2.39
CA LEU A 196 1.09 16.61 -3.03
C LEU A 196 1.47 15.83 -4.28
N VAL A 197 0.61 14.88 -4.66
CA VAL A 197 0.89 13.98 -5.78
C VAL A 197 -0.24 14.08 -6.80
N PRO A 198 0.07 14.20 -8.10
CA PRO A 198 -0.93 14.06 -9.15
C PRO A 198 -1.56 12.66 -9.14
N GLU A 199 -2.87 12.58 -9.31
CA GLU A 199 -3.55 11.28 -9.39
C GLU A 199 -3.22 10.52 -10.70
N ASP A 200 -2.92 11.25 -11.77
CA ASP A 200 -2.72 10.68 -13.12
C ASP A 200 -1.37 9.97 -13.29
N ILE A 201 -0.47 10.03 -12.30
CA ILE A 201 0.79 9.29 -12.27
C ILE A 201 0.75 8.04 -11.38
N LEU A 202 -0.41 7.69 -10.84
CA LEU A 202 -0.57 6.60 -9.88
C LEU A 202 -1.22 5.36 -10.48
N THR A 203 -0.72 4.20 -10.08
CA THR A 203 -1.25 2.89 -10.45
C THR A 203 -1.09 1.89 -9.31
N PRO A 204 -2.01 0.94 -9.10
CA PRO A 204 -1.85 -0.12 -8.10
C PRO A 204 -0.73 -1.11 -8.45
N ILE A 205 -0.43 -1.28 -9.75
CA ILE A 205 0.64 -2.15 -10.24
C ILE A 205 1.35 -1.41 -11.39
N PRO A 206 2.66 -1.11 -11.27
CA PRO A 206 3.41 -0.49 -12.36
C PRO A 206 3.44 -1.39 -13.60
N LEU A 207 3.55 -0.80 -14.79
CA LEU A 207 3.55 -1.51 -16.07
C LEU A 207 4.63 -2.60 -16.12
N ALA A 208 5.80 -2.32 -15.53
CA ALA A 208 6.92 -3.26 -15.42
C ALA A 208 6.57 -4.55 -14.64
N TYR A 209 5.57 -4.52 -13.76
CA TYR A 209 5.10 -5.67 -12.98
C TYR A 209 3.82 -6.31 -13.56
N SER A 210 3.22 -5.72 -14.59
CA SER A 210 2.08 -6.34 -15.30
C SER A 210 2.38 -7.74 -15.86
N TRP A 211 3.66 -8.12 -15.92
CA TRP A 211 4.16 -9.39 -16.41
C TRP A 211 4.37 -10.43 -15.29
N THR A 212 4.53 -10.00 -14.04
CA THR A 212 4.86 -10.88 -12.90
C THR A 212 3.63 -11.45 -12.20
N ASP A 213 2.48 -10.79 -12.32
CA ASP A 213 1.28 -11.23 -11.64
C ASP A 213 0.68 -12.46 -12.33
N VAL A 214 0.72 -13.56 -11.59
CA VAL A 214 0.20 -14.88 -11.99
C VAL A 214 -1.34 -14.88 -12.01
N ASP A 215 -1.98 -13.90 -11.38
CA ASP A 215 -3.42 -13.90 -11.08
C ASP A 215 -4.27 -13.04 -12.03
N THR A 216 -3.67 -12.12 -12.80
CA THR A 216 -4.37 -11.41 -13.89
C THR A 216 -4.05 -12.07 -15.22
N ILE A 217 -4.79 -13.15 -15.52
CA ILE A 217 -4.80 -13.79 -16.83
C ILE A 217 -5.38 -12.80 -17.85
N THR A 218 -4.50 -12.00 -18.45
CA THR A 218 -4.79 -11.31 -19.71
C THR A 218 -4.13 -12.10 -20.83
N VAL A 219 -4.82 -12.24 -21.97
CA VAL A 219 -4.33 -12.94 -23.18
C VAL A 219 -2.92 -12.48 -23.61
N HIS A 220 -2.53 -11.26 -23.24
CA HIS A 220 -1.22 -10.70 -23.53
C HIS A 220 -0.10 -11.29 -22.65
N ASN A 221 -0.40 -11.70 -21.41
CA ASN A 221 0.54 -12.37 -20.51
C ASN A 221 0.78 -13.82 -20.92
N GLU A 222 -0.24 -14.52 -21.45
CA GLU A 222 -0.07 -15.88 -21.99
C GLU A 222 0.85 -15.88 -23.20
N LYS A 223 0.67 -14.97 -24.16
CA LYS A 223 1.55 -14.86 -25.33
C LYS A 223 2.99 -14.50 -24.96
N LEU A 224 3.22 -13.57 -24.02
CA LEU A 224 4.59 -13.32 -23.55
C LEU A 224 5.16 -14.54 -22.84
N ARG A 225 4.37 -15.18 -21.97
CA ARG A 225 4.80 -16.36 -21.22
C ARG A 225 5.15 -17.52 -22.14
N GLU A 226 4.30 -17.84 -23.10
CA GLU A 226 4.56 -18.84 -24.14
C GLU A 226 5.78 -18.46 -24.98
N TYR A 227 5.94 -17.19 -25.29
CA TYR A 227 7.09 -16.69 -26.04
C TYR A 227 8.40 -16.83 -25.26
N ILE A 228 8.44 -16.38 -24.00
CA ILE A 228 9.60 -16.53 -23.10
C ILE A 228 9.88 -18.01 -22.91
N ASN A 229 8.86 -18.83 -22.65
CA ASN A 229 9.00 -20.28 -22.58
C ASN A 229 9.56 -20.85 -23.90
N LYS A 230 9.18 -20.33 -25.07
CA LYS A 230 9.69 -20.74 -26.39
C LYS A 230 11.15 -20.31 -26.61
N MET A 231 11.55 -19.13 -26.14
CA MET A 231 12.95 -18.66 -26.15
C MET A 231 13.83 -19.48 -25.20
N ILE A 232 13.33 -19.74 -24.00
CA ILE A 232 13.97 -20.61 -23.00
C ILE A 232 14.14 -22.02 -23.59
N ASN A 233 13.09 -22.59 -24.22
CA ASN A 233 13.11 -23.92 -24.83
C ASN A 233 14.06 -24.05 -26.03
N LYS A 234 14.33 -22.95 -26.76
CA LYS A 234 15.28 -22.97 -27.89
C LYS A 234 16.75 -23.01 -27.46
N SER A 235 17.06 -22.65 -26.21
CA SER A 235 18.44 -22.47 -25.73
C SER A 235 18.90 -23.52 -24.72
N TRP A 236 17.98 -24.18 -23.97
CA TRP A 236 18.34 -25.16 -22.93
C TRP A 236 17.36 -26.35 -22.81
N ARG A 237 17.90 -27.56 -22.54
CA ARG A 237 17.14 -28.83 -22.52
C ARG A 237 16.32 -29.10 -21.23
N HIS A 238 16.59 -28.42 -20.11
CA HIS A 238 15.88 -28.59 -18.82
C HIS A 238 15.85 -27.27 -18.04
N TYR A 239 14.86 -26.39 -18.26
CA TYR A 239 14.78 -25.11 -17.53
C TYR A 239 13.37 -24.74 -17.02
N PRO A 240 13.31 -23.88 -15.97
CA PRO A 240 12.13 -23.55 -15.18
C PRO A 240 11.05 -22.83 -15.98
N THR A 241 9.82 -23.03 -15.57
CA THR A 241 8.63 -22.31 -16.01
C THR A 241 8.72 -20.82 -15.63
N TRP A 242 8.00 -19.94 -16.34
CA TRP A 242 7.82 -18.53 -15.92
C TRP A 242 7.45 -18.36 -14.44
N LYS A 243 6.70 -19.31 -13.87
CA LYS A 243 6.32 -19.32 -12.44
C LYS A 243 7.52 -19.48 -11.50
N GLU A 244 8.58 -20.14 -11.96
CA GLU A 244 9.83 -20.30 -11.22
C GLU A 244 10.76 -19.10 -11.45
N VAL A 245 10.77 -18.55 -12.66
CA VAL A 245 11.49 -17.31 -13.00
C VAL A 245 10.94 -16.10 -12.22
N SER A 246 9.61 -15.93 -12.15
CA SER A 246 8.98 -14.84 -11.39
C SER A 246 9.19 -14.96 -9.88
N LYS A 247 9.41 -16.19 -9.37
CA LYS A 247 9.74 -16.45 -7.96
C LYS A 247 11.22 -16.29 -7.64
N LYS A 248 12.10 -16.40 -8.63
CA LYS A 248 13.56 -16.32 -8.47
C LYS A 248 14.16 -15.41 -9.54
N LYS A 249 14.17 -14.10 -9.26
CA LYS A 249 14.66 -13.05 -10.17
C LYS A 249 16.09 -13.31 -10.69
N GLU A 250 16.94 -13.95 -9.89
CA GLU A 250 18.28 -14.38 -10.29
C GLU A 250 18.30 -15.25 -11.55
N ILE A 251 17.26 -16.06 -11.75
CA ILE A 251 17.13 -16.90 -12.94
C ILE A 251 16.94 -16.01 -14.18
N LEU A 252 16.06 -15.01 -14.10
CA LEU A 252 15.87 -14.07 -15.21
C LEU A 252 17.13 -13.26 -15.48
N LYS A 253 17.81 -12.83 -14.41
CA LYS A 253 19.10 -12.13 -14.50
C LYS A 253 20.13 -12.96 -15.26
N MET A 254 20.36 -14.21 -14.85
CA MET A 254 21.28 -15.12 -15.56
C MET A 254 20.85 -15.32 -17.03
N MET A 255 19.57 -15.58 -17.28
CA MET A 255 19.05 -15.77 -18.65
C MET A 255 19.33 -14.56 -19.55
N VAL A 256 19.09 -13.35 -19.04
CA VAL A 256 19.32 -12.12 -19.78
C VAL A 256 20.81 -11.88 -20.05
N LEU A 257 21.67 -12.19 -19.08
CA LEU A 257 23.12 -12.03 -19.23
C LEU A 257 23.70 -13.05 -20.22
N ASP A 258 23.22 -14.29 -20.20
CA ASP A 258 23.66 -15.36 -21.11
C ASP A 258 23.07 -15.21 -22.53
N ASN A 259 21.88 -14.61 -22.66
CA ASN A 259 21.21 -14.37 -23.93
C ASN A 259 20.59 -12.96 -23.99
N PRO A 260 21.37 -11.95 -24.42
CA PRO A 260 20.96 -10.54 -24.39
C PRO A 260 19.72 -10.23 -25.26
N GLU A 261 19.41 -11.07 -26.27
CA GLU A 261 18.19 -10.94 -27.08
C GLU A 261 16.91 -11.00 -26.24
N ILE A 262 16.92 -11.74 -25.13
CA ILE A 262 15.78 -11.82 -24.21
C ILE A 262 15.47 -10.42 -23.66
N MET A 263 16.48 -9.65 -23.27
CA MET A 263 16.28 -8.29 -22.76
C MET A 263 15.91 -7.31 -23.86
N ARG A 264 16.52 -7.40 -25.05
CA ARG A 264 16.13 -6.57 -26.21
C ARG A 264 14.65 -6.71 -26.53
N GLU A 265 14.13 -7.93 -26.46
CA GLU A 265 12.73 -8.16 -26.72
C GLU A 265 11.81 -7.73 -25.58
N LEU A 266 12.20 -7.97 -24.31
CA LEU A 266 11.47 -7.45 -23.16
C LEU A 266 11.33 -5.93 -23.26
N LEU A 267 12.41 -5.22 -23.60
CA LEU A 267 12.40 -3.78 -23.85
C LEU A 267 11.49 -3.41 -25.03
N SER A 268 11.58 -4.10 -26.17
CA SER A 268 10.74 -3.85 -27.34
C SER A 268 9.24 -3.98 -27.00
N LYS A 269 8.87 -5.05 -26.30
CA LYS A 269 7.48 -5.27 -25.86
C LYS A 269 7.05 -4.27 -24.81
N TYR A 270 7.92 -3.93 -23.86
CA TYR A 270 7.65 -2.92 -22.85
C TYR A 270 7.37 -1.56 -23.49
N LYS A 271 8.19 -1.14 -24.47
CA LYS A 271 8.01 0.09 -25.25
C LYS A 271 6.69 0.11 -26.02
N SER A 272 6.23 -1.03 -26.54
CA SER A 272 4.96 -1.13 -27.27
C SER A 272 3.72 -1.00 -26.37
N LYS A 273 3.88 -1.21 -25.06
CA LYS A 273 2.78 -1.14 -24.11
C LYS A 273 2.55 0.30 -23.62
N SER A 274 1.29 0.54 -23.26
CA SER A 274 0.84 1.82 -22.76
C SER A 274 0.43 1.68 -21.29
N ALA A 275 1.05 2.46 -20.40
CA ALA A 275 0.66 2.51 -18.99
C ALA A 275 -0.73 3.14 -18.83
N LYS A 276 -1.46 2.75 -17.79
CA LYS A 276 -2.78 3.30 -17.44
C LYS A 276 -2.77 3.70 -15.97
N SER A 277 -3.22 4.92 -15.70
CA SER A 277 -3.42 5.40 -14.34
C SER A 277 -4.64 4.74 -13.70
N TYR A 278 -4.69 4.76 -12.38
CA TYR A 278 -5.84 4.29 -11.62
C TYR A 278 -7.03 5.22 -11.80
N ASN A 279 -8.22 4.64 -11.94
CA ASN A 279 -9.47 5.40 -12.01
C ASN A 279 -9.98 5.68 -10.59
N PHE A 280 -9.56 6.81 -10.02
CA PHE A 280 -10.01 7.25 -8.69
C PHE A 280 -11.50 7.67 -8.65
N GLU A 281 -12.13 7.92 -9.80
CA GLU A 281 -13.56 8.26 -9.84
C GLU A 281 -14.44 7.06 -9.54
N ASN A 282 -14.15 5.95 -10.20
CA ASN A 282 -14.91 4.71 -10.06
C ASN A 282 -14.35 3.81 -8.95
N ASP A 283 -13.11 4.05 -8.53
CA ASP A 283 -12.42 3.32 -7.48
C ASP A 283 -12.64 1.79 -7.61
N PRO A 284 -12.22 1.16 -8.73
CA PRO A 284 -12.56 -0.23 -9.05
C PRO A 284 -12.06 -1.25 -8.02
N GLU A 285 -10.93 -0.96 -7.35
CA GLU A 285 -10.41 -1.79 -6.24
C GLU A 285 -11.07 -1.42 -4.89
N GLY A 286 -11.89 -0.37 -4.89
CA GLY A 286 -12.66 0.11 -3.76
C GLY A 286 -11.80 0.72 -2.65
N GLU A 287 -10.60 1.20 -2.90
CA GLU A 287 -9.64 1.68 -1.88
C GLU A 287 -10.10 2.89 -1.06
N PHE A 288 -11.12 3.62 -1.52
CA PHE A 288 -11.65 4.81 -0.86
C PHE A 288 -13.14 4.74 -0.57
N ARG A 289 -13.94 4.04 -1.38
CA ARG A 289 -15.41 3.99 -1.24
C ARG A 289 -15.87 3.56 0.15
N TRP A 290 -15.13 2.63 0.78
CA TRP A 290 -15.44 2.12 2.11
C TRP A 290 -15.44 3.23 3.17
N HIS A 291 -14.57 4.22 3.02
CA HIS A 291 -14.40 5.31 3.99
C HIS A 291 -15.61 6.23 4.03
N ASP A 292 -16.01 6.73 2.86
CA ASP A 292 -17.16 7.62 2.73
C ASP A 292 -18.46 6.90 3.13
N ASN A 293 -18.61 5.62 2.73
CA ASN A 293 -19.77 4.83 3.14
C ASN A 293 -19.79 4.62 4.66
N THR A 294 -18.66 4.25 5.26
CA THR A 294 -18.58 4.01 6.72
C THR A 294 -18.86 5.27 7.52
N ARG A 295 -18.38 6.45 7.07
CA ARG A 295 -18.74 7.75 7.65
C ARG A 295 -20.24 8.02 7.60
N ASN A 296 -20.89 7.70 6.49
CA ASN A 296 -22.33 7.86 6.36
C ASN A 296 -23.10 6.93 7.31
N TYR A 297 -22.67 5.68 7.47
CA TYR A 297 -23.21 4.77 8.49
C TYR A 297 -23.04 5.33 9.91
N ALA A 298 -21.86 5.87 10.26
CA ALA A 298 -21.63 6.45 11.58
C ALA A 298 -22.52 7.68 11.86
N LYS A 299 -22.81 8.48 10.82
CA LYS A 299 -23.73 9.63 10.92
C LYS A 299 -25.19 9.22 11.02
N GLU A 300 -25.63 8.25 10.23
CA GLU A 300 -27.02 7.77 10.23
C GLU A 300 -27.34 6.97 11.50
N PHE A 301 -26.35 6.23 12.03
CA PHE A 301 -26.48 5.38 13.22
C PHE A 301 -25.49 5.80 14.31
N PRO A 302 -25.66 6.99 14.91
CA PRO A 302 -24.74 7.50 15.91
C PRO A 302 -24.73 6.61 17.15
N LEU A 303 -23.55 6.44 17.75
CA LEU A 303 -23.37 5.78 19.03
C LEU A 303 -22.79 6.79 20.04
N ASN A 304 -23.52 7.05 21.11
CA ASN A 304 -23.07 7.97 22.16
C ASN A 304 -22.30 7.23 23.25
N LEU A 305 -20.97 7.39 23.25
CA LEU A 305 -20.09 6.83 24.28
C LEU A 305 -19.84 7.79 25.46
N GLN A 306 -20.18 9.08 25.33
CA GLN A 306 -19.89 10.09 26.37
C GLN A 306 -20.63 9.81 27.69
N GLY A 307 -21.83 9.20 27.61
CA GLY A 307 -22.65 8.87 28.78
C GLY A 307 -22.31 7.55 29.47
N MET A 308 -21.33 6.77 28.98
CA MET A 308 -21.09 5.39 29.43
C MET A 308 -19.97 5.24 30.48
N GLY A 309 -19.60 6.35 31.11
CA GLY A 309 -18.56 6.42 32.14
C GLY A 309 -17.18 6.77 31.57
N GLU A 310 -16.28 7.18 32.46
CA GLU A 310 -14.99 7.73 32.04
C GLU A 310 -13.93 6.67 31.71
N ASN A 311 -14.06 5.43 32.17
CA ASN A 311 -13.04 4.38 32.00
C ASN A 311 -13.49 3.31 31.01
N ILE A 312 -12.55 2.69 30.30
CA ILE A 312 -12.86 1.57 29.41
C ILE A 312 -13.32 0.40 30.29
N ASN A 313 -14.55 -0.05 30.07
CA ASN A 313 -15.17 -1.11 30.83
C ASN A 313 -15.90 -2.09 29.88
N GLU A 314 -16.35 -3.20 30.43
CA GLU A 314 -17.00 -4.25 29.67
C GLU A 314 -18.30 -3.78 28.99
N GLN A 315 -19.03 -2.84 29.59
CA GLN A 315 -20.28 -2.31 29.03
C GLN A 315 -20.02 -1.53 27.74
N ILE A 316 -19.01 -0.66 27.72
CA ILE A 316 -18.59 0.09 26.53
C ILE A 316 -18.24 -0.88 25.39
N ILE A 317 -17.42 -1.89 25.69
CA ILE A 317 -17.01 -2.89 24.70
C ILE A 317 -18.21 -3.68 24.16
N ASP A 318 -19.13 -4.10 25.02
CA ASP A 318 -20.33 -4.82 24.61
C ASP A 318 -21.27 -3.98 23.75
N VAL A 319 -21.47 -2.72 24.12
CA VAL A 319 -22.28 -1.79 23.34
C VAL A 319 -21.66 -1.56 21.97
N MET A 320 -20.35 -1.32 21.88
CA MET A 320 -19.64 -1.16 20.61
C MET A 320 -19.78 -2.39 19.71
N CYS A 321 -19.55 -3.58 20.27
CA CYS A 321 -19.67 -4.85 19.53
C CYS A 321 -21.11 -5.11 19.04
N LYS A 322 -22.11 -4.90 19.91
CA LYS A 322 -23.53 -5.06 19.57
C LYS A 322 -23.94 -4.07 18.49
N HIS A 323 -23.55 -2.80 18.62
CA HIS A 323 -23.81 -1.77 17.62
C HIS A 323 -23.18 -2.14 16.28
N PHE A 324 -21.91 -2.52 16.27
CA PHE A 324 -21.23 -2.96 15.05
C PHE A 324 -21.94 -4.15 14.39
N SER A 325 -22.38 -5.15 15.16
CA SER A 325 -23.19 -6.27 14.66
C SER A 325 -24.48 -5.81 13.98
N ILE A 326 -25.18 -4.82 14.56
CA ILE A 326 -26.39 -4.24 13.98
C ILE A 326 -26.08 -3.56 12.65
N LEU A 327 -25.00 -2.79 12.56
CA LEU A 327 -24.61 -2.11 11.30
C LEU A 327 -24.27 -3.11 10.20
N VAL A 328 -23.53 -4.18 10.55
CA VAL A 328 -23.22 -5.27 9.62
C VAL A 328 -24.51 -5.88 9.05
N LYS A 329 -25.50 -6.17 9.91
CA LYS A 329 -26.83 -6.67 9.48
C LYS A 329 -27.64 -5.66 8.68
N ARG A 330 -27.43 -4.36 8.87
CA ARG A 330 -28.11 -3.28 8.12
C ARG A 330 -27.51 -3.03 6.73
N GLY A 331 -26.41 -3.69 6.39
CA GLY A 331 -25.81 -3.62 5.06
C GLY A 331 -24.33 -3.26 5.04
N LEU A 332 -23.72 -2.91 6.17
CA LEU A 332 -22.27 -2.64 6.24
C LEU A 332 -21.44 -3.88 5.87
N CYS A 333 -22.04 -5.08 5.94
CA CYS A 333 -21.41 -6.32 5.46
C CYS A 333 -20.90 -6.24 4.03
N THR A 334 -21.46 -5.38 3.16
CA THR A 334 -21.01 -5.24 1.77
C THR A 334 -19.57 -4.75 1.66
N GLU A 335 -19.06 -3.99 2.63
CA GLU A 335 -17.67 -3.51 2.64
C GLU A 335 -16.66 -4.64 2.88
N PHE A 336 -17.12 -5.79 3.39
CA PHE A 336 -16.28 -6.97 3.58
C PHE A 336 -16.11 -7.81 2.31
N TYR A 337 -16.66 -7.38 1.17
CA TYR A 337 -16.58 -8.08 -0.10
C TYR A 337 -16.06 -7.18 -1.22
N LYS A 338 -15.40 -7.80 -2.19
CA LYS A 338 -15.06 -7.19 -3.48
C LYS A 338 -16.29 -7.18 -4.39
N GLU A 339 -16.23 -6.42 -5.48
CA GLU A 339 -17.32 -6.41 -6.48
C GLU A 339 -17.54 -7.79 -7.12
N SER A 340 -16.50 -8.62 -7.18
CA SER A 340 -16.57 -10.02 -7.61
C SER A 340 -17.37 -10.94 -6.67
N GLY A 341 -17.77 -10.46 -5.49
CA GLY A 341 -18.46 -11.24 -4.46
C GLY A 341 -17.54 -12.07 -3.56
N GLN A 342 -16.22 -12.07 -3.80
CA GLN A 342 -15.25 -12.68 -2.90
C GLN A 342 -15.02 -11.81 -1.65
N PRO A 343 -14.66 -12.40 -0.49
CA PRO A 343 -14.24 -11.61 0.67
C PRO A 343 -13.11 -10.65 0.32
N ASN A 344 -13.20 -9.43 0.84
CA ASN A 344 -12.15 -8.44 0.75
C ASN A 344 -11.00 -8.78 1.72
N SER A 345 -9.93 -7.99 1.73
CA SER A 345 -8.84 -8.15 2.69
C SER A 345 -9.34 -7.96 4.12
N GLU A 346 -8.71 -8.65 5.07
CA GLU A 346 -8.97 -8.45 6.51
C GLU A 346 -8.68 -7.00 6.93
N ARG A 347 -7.64 -6.39 6.32
CA ARG A 347 -7.32 -4.97 6.46
C ARG A 347 -8.54 -4.09 6.17
N ARG A 348 -9.35 -4.43 5.17
CA ARG A 348 -10.58 -3.67 4.88
C ARG A 348 -11.56 -3.66 6.05
N GLY A 349 -11.81 -4.82 6.66
CA GLY A 349 -12.68 -4.92 7.83
C GLY A 349 -12.14 -4.16 9.04
N GLN A 350 -10.83 -4.19 9.26
CA GLN A 350 -10.15 -3.42 10.30
C GLN A 350 -10.32 -1.91 10.09
N LEU A 351 -10.13 -1.42 8.86
CA LEU A 351 -10.28 0.00 8.51
C LEU A 351 -11.73 0.49 8.66
N VAL A 352 -12.71 -0.33 8.28
CA VAL A 352 -14.14 -0.05 8.52
C VAL A 352 -14.42 0.08 10.01
N LEU A 353 -13.92 -0.84 10.83
CA LEU A 353 -14.10 -0.75 12.29
C LEU A 353 -13.40 0.49 12.85
N LEU A 354 -12.17 0.77 12.43
CA LEU A 354 -11.42 1.97 12.84
C LEU A 354 -12.21 3.25 12.57
N GLU A 355 -12.73 3.44 11.37
CA GLU A 355 -13.52 4.63 11.00
C GLU A 355 -14.77 4.78 11.86
N LEU A 356 -15.49 3.69 12.14
CA LEU A 356 -16.65 3.74 13.03
C LEU A 356 -16.24 4.18 14.44
N LEU A 357 -15.20 3.56 15.01
CA LEU A 357 -14.77 3.85 16.37
C LEU A 357 -14.32 5.29 16.51
N GLU A 358 -13.53 5.81 15.56
CA GLU A 358 -13.12 7.21 15.58
C GLU A 358 -14.30 8.19 15.52
N ASN A 359 -15.37 7.86 14.79
CA ASN A 359 -16.56 8.71 14.79
C ASN A 359 -17.33 8.64 16.12
N TYR A 360 -17.37 7.48 16.77
CA TYR A 360 -18.10 7.29 18.04
C TYR A 360 -17.33 7.77 19.27
N THR A 361 -16.00 7.84 19.22
CA THR A 361 -15.19 8.37 20.32
C THR A 361 -15.02 9.89 20.28
N LYS A 362 -15.42 10.57 19.19
CA LYS A 362 -15.37 12.03 19.08
C LYS A 362 -16.12 12.70 20.24
N GLY A 363 -15.41 13.59 20.95
CA GLY A 363 -15.93 14.31 22.11
C GLY A 363 -16.06 13.47 23.40
N SER A 364 -15.61 12.22 23.40
CA SER A 364 -15.49 11.39 24.61
C SER A 364 -14.08 11.46 25.20
N HIS A 365 -13.85 10.80 26.33
CA HIS A 365 -12.52 10.64 26.95
C HIS A 365 -11.67 9.52 26.30
N LEU A 366 -12.22 8.87 25.28
CA LEU A 366 -11.60 7.75 24.58
C LEU A 366 -10.99 8.21 23.27
N GLU A 367 -9.87 7.59 22.93
CA GLU A 367 -9.15 7.78 21.69
C GLU A 367 -8.90 6.44 21.02
N VAL A 368 -8.68 6.47 19.71
CA VAL A 368 -8.44 5.29 18.90
C VAL A 368 -7.14 5.46 18.13
N SER A 369 -6.33 4.40 18.10
CA SER A 369 -5.16 4.31 17.21
C SER A 369 -5.15 2.98 16.47
N TYR A 370 -4.41 2.92 15.37
CA TYR A 370 -4.30 1.76 14.50
C TYR A 370 -2.84 1.47 14.18
N ASP A 371 -2.43 0.22 14.39
CA ASP A 371 -1.13 -0.28 13.94
C ASP A 371 -1.32 -1.05 12.64
N SER A 372 -0.91 -0.43 11.52
CA SER A 372 -1.03 -1.00 10.18
C SER A 372 -0.21 -2.26 9.96
N LYS A 373 0.85 -2.50 10.76
CA LYS A 373 1.70 -3.69 10.64
C LYS A 373 1.06 -4.91 11.28
N THR A 374 0.43 -4.72 12.44
CA THR A 374 -0.18 -5.82 13.21
C THR A 374 -1.69 -5.96 12.97
N GLY A 375 -2.33 -4.92 12.42
CA GLY A 375 -3.78 -4.84 12.28
C GLY A 375 -4.51 -4.60 13.60
N ILE A 376 -3.80 -4.23 14.66
CA ILE A 376 -4.38 -3.99 15.99
C ILE A 376 -4.96 -2.58 16.04
N ILE A 377 -6.22 -2.49 16.44
CA ILE A 377 -6.89 -1.22 16.78
C ILE A 377 -6.82 -1.08 18.30
N LYS A 378 -6.32 0.04 18.80
CA LYS A 378 -6.26 0.32 20.23
C LYS A 378 -7.31 1.36 20.58
N LEU A 379 -8.19 1.02 21.50
CA LEU A 379 -9.04 1.98 22.21
C LEU A 379 -8.33 2.34 23.50
N TYR A 380 -8.05 3.61 23.74
CA TYR A 380 -7.32 4.03 24.93
C TYR A 380 -7.87 5.32 25.55
N LYS A 381 -7.49 5.55 26.80
CA LYS A 381 -7.69 6.79 27.55
C LYS A 381 -6.33 7.27 28.04
N LEU A 382 -6.09 8.58 28.06
CA LEU A 382 -4.79 9.14 28.44
C LEU A 382 -4.60 9.31 29.96
N SER A 383 -5.66 9.52 30.75
CA SER A 383 -5.52 9.85 32.18
C SER A 383 -6.71 9.38 33.04
N PRO A 384 -6.55 8.32 33.88
CA PRO A 384 -5.38 7.44 33.92
C PRO A 384 -5.22 6.66 32.60
N TYR A 385 -3.98 6.28 32.27
CA TYR A 385 -3.74 5.53 31.04
C TYR A 385 -4.38 4.15 31.12
N GLN A 386 -5.24 3.85 30.16
CA GLN A 386 -5.86 2.54 29.98
C GLN A 386 -5.88 2.22 28.49
N GLU A 387 -5.47 1.01 28.09
CA GLU A 387 -5.46 0.56 26.71
C GLU A 387 -6.22 -0.75 26.58
N PHE A 388 -7.01 -0.86 25.52
CA PHE A 388 -7.75 -2.05 25.14
C PHE A 388 -7.49 -2.35 23.65
N LYS A 389 -7.05 -3.57 23.35
CA LYS A 389 -6.63 -4.00 22.01
C LYS A 389 -7.73 -4.78 21.33
N ILE A 390 -8.09 -4.36 20.12
CA ILE A 390 -9.14 -4.96 19.30
C ILE A 390 -8.48 -5.54 18.05
N LEU A 391 -8.71 -6.83 17.82
CA LEU A 391 -8.26 -7.57 16.65
C LEU A 391 -9.47 -8.07 15.88
N LEU A 392 -9.64 -7.59 14.66
CA LEU A 392 -10.67 -8.08 13.74
C LEU A 392 -10.05 -9.08 12.77
N LYS A 393 -10.60 -10.31 12.75
CA LYS A 393 -10.17 -11.42 11.91
C LYS A 393 -11.34 -11.99 11.11
N TYR A 394 -11.10 -12.38 9.86
CA TYR A 394 -12.09 -13.13 9.08
C TYR A 394 -11.95 -14.62 9.36
N LEU A 395 -13.05 -15.33 9.58
CA LEU A 395 -13.00 -16.78 9.83
C LEU A 395 -12.49 -17.58 8.63
N CYS A 396 -12.52 -17.00 7.42
CA CYS A 396 -11.95 -17.61 6.22
C CYS A 396 -10.44 -17.37 6.07
N THR A 397 -9.81 -16.60 6.97
CA THR A 397 -8.38 -16.32 6.89
C THR A 397 -7.59 -17.60 7.08
N ARG A 398 -6.77 -17.96 6.08
CA ARG A 398 -5.87 -19.11 6.16
C ARG A 398 -4.85 -18.89 7.28
N GLY A 399 -4.63 -19.90 8.11
CA GLY A 399 -3.68 -19.81 9.21
C GLY A 399 -4.23 -19.14 10.49
N LEU A 400 -5.55 -18.88 10.56
CA LEU A 400 -6.13 -18.15 11.69
C LEU A 400 -5.95 -18.88 13.02
N CYS A 401 -6.09 -20.21 13.03
CA CYS A 401 -5.95 -21.02 14.23
C CYS A 401 -4.51 -21.01 14.74
N GLU A 402 -3.54 -21.17 13.84
CA GLU A 402 -2.11 -21.07 14.13
C GLU A 402 -1.75 -19.67 14.66
N TYR A 403 -2.25 -18.62 14.00
CA TYR A 403 -2.08 -17.24 14.45
C TYR A 403 -2.65 -17.02 15.86
N TYR A 404 -3.84 -17.57 16.14
CA TYR A 404 -4.48 -17.41 17.45
C TYR A 404 -3.70 -18.13 18.55
N ASP A 405 -3.24 -19.36 18.28
CA ASP A 405 -2.39 -20.12 19.21
C ASP A 405 -1.07 -19.38 19.48
N ASP A 406 -0.42 -18.85 18.44
CA ASP A 406 0.80 -18.04 18.56
C ASP A 406 0.57 -16.74 19.35
N LEU A 407 -0.58 -16.10 19.19
CA LEU A 407 -0.96 -14.91 19.95
C LEU A 407 -1.07 -15.22 21.45
N LEU A 408 -1.74 -16.32 21.82
CA LEU A 408 -1.88 -16.73 23.21
C LEU A 408 -0.51 -17.08 23.84
N LYS A 409 0.31 -17.87 23.14
CA LYS A 409 1.67 -18.22 23.58
C LYS A 409 2.56 -16.98 23.77
N ARG A 410 2.46 -16.00 22.86
CA ARG A 410 3.20 -14.74 22.97
C ARG A 410 2.72 -13.92 24.16
N ALA A 411 1.41 -13.82 24.34
CA ALA A 411 0.84 -13.07 25.45
C ALA A 411 1.24 -13.68 26.80
N GLU A 412 1.30 -15.00 26.92
CA GLU A 412 1.84 -15.70 28.08
C GLU A 412 3.30 -15.33 28.33
N LYS A 413 4.16 -15.49 27.30
CA LYS A 413 5.60 -15.20 27.38
C LYS A 413 5.87 -13.74 27.78
N GLU A 414 5.09 -12.81 27.25
CA GLU A 414 5.23 -11.37 27.48
C GLU A 414 4.46 -10.87 28.72
N LYS A 415 3.79 -11.77 29.46
CA LYS A 415 2.91 -11.43 30.61
C LYS A 415 1.88 -10.35 30.26
N THR A 416 1.36 -10.41 29.04
CA THR A 416 0.36 -9.47 28.54
C THR A 416 -1.01 -9.80 29.13
N LEU A 417 -1.73 -8.79 29.63
CA LEU A 417 -3.09 -8.94 30.15
C LEU A 417 -4.08 -9.21 29.02
N LEU A 418 -4.36 -10.49 28.75
CA LEU A 418 -5.32 -10.94 27.71
C LEU A 418 -6.77 -10.48 27.95
N GLU A 419 -7.11 -10.10 29.18
CA GLU A 419 -8.38 -9.45 29.51
C GLU A 419 -8.57 -8.08 28.83
N ASN A 420 -7.47 -7.44 28.40
CA ASN A 420 -7.51 -6.21 27.62
C ASN A 420 -7.58 -6.46 26.10
N PHE A 421 -7.87 -7.69 25.68
CA PHE A 421 -7.99 -8.06 24.27
C PHE A 421 -9.44 -8.41 23.91
N LEU A 422 -9.87 -7.90 22.76
CA LEU A 422 -11.09 -8.29 22.08
C LEU A 422 -10.78 -8.82 20.69
N LEU A 423 -11.23 -10.05 20.43
CA LEU A 423 -11.21 -10.68 19.12
C LEU A 423 -12.59 -10.59 18.49
N ILE A 424 -12.69 -9.88 17.36
CA ILE A 424 -13.90 -9.84 16.55
C ILE A 424 -13.72 -10.77 15.36
N PHE A 425 -14.53 -11.82 15.28
CA PHE A 425 -14.53 -12.75 14.16
C PHE A 425 -15.67 -12.42 13.20
N ILE A 426 -15.35 -12.06 11.95
CA ILE A 426 -16.33 -11.88 10.89
C ILE A 426 -16.47 -13.16 10.10
N ARG A 427 -17.70 -13.68 10.04
CA ARG A 427 -18.06 -14.80 9.18
C ARG A 427 -18.43 -14.29 7.79
N THR A 428 -17.67 -14.67 6.77
CA THR A 428 -17.93 -14.32 5.36
C THR A 428 -18.29 -15.53 4.50
N ASN A 429 -18.24 -16.74 5.05
CA ASN A 429 -18.53 -17.99 4.37
C ASN A 429 -19.23 -19.02 5.30
N ASN A 430 -19.56 -20.19 4.77
CA ASN A 430 -20.33 -21.20 5.50
C ASN A 430 -19.48 -22.20 6.32
N THR A 431 -18.15 -22.05 6.40
CA THR A 431 -17.30 -23.03 7.09
C THR A 431 -17.39 -22.90 8.63
N ASN A 432 -17.79 -23.99 9.29
CA ASN A 432 -17.83 -24.09 10.77
C ASN A 432 -16.56 -24.71 11.39
N LEU A 433 -15.64 -25.25 10.57
CA LEU A 433 -14.45 -25.99 11.05
C LEU A 433 -13.53 -25.14 11.93
N VAL A 434 -13.36 -23.85 11.58
CA VAL A 434 -12.48 -22.92 12.29
C VAL A 434 -13.02 -22.61 13.69
N ASP A 435 -14.34 -22.54 13.86
CA ASP A 435 -14.97 -22.28 15.15
C ASP A 435 -14.68 -23.39 16.17
N ALA A 436 -14.74 -24.65 15.73
CA ALA A 436 -14.42 -25.80 16.57
C ALA A 436 -12.94 -25.81 16.97
N GLN A 437 -12.04 -25.51 16.03
CA GLN A 437 -10.60 -25.45 16.31
C GLN A 437 -10.23 -24.35 17.30
N ILE A 438 -10.81 -23.15 17.17
CA ILE A 438 -10.61 -22.06 18.14
C ILE A 438 -11.06 -22.49 19.54
N PHE A 439 -12.20 -23.19 19.65
CA PHE A 439 -12.69 -23.70 20.93
C PHE A 439 -11.76 -24.75 21.56
N GLU A 440 -11.16 -25.65 20.75
CA GLU A 440 -10.14 -26.57 21.24
C GLU A 440 -8.91 -25.83 21.76
N ILE A 441 -8.41 -24.82 21.02
CA ILE A 441 -7.28 -23.98 21.44
C ILE A 441 -7.59 -23.31 22.78
N ASP A 442 -8.77 -22.71 22.92
CA ASP A 442 -9.21 -22.10 24.18
C ASP A 442 -9.16 -23.08 25.35
N ARG A 443 -9.68 -24.30 25.15
CA ARG A 443 -9.71 -25.34 26.18
C ARG A 443 -8.31 -25.75 26.60
N MET A 444 -7.41 -25.95 25.64
CA MET A 444 -6.02 -26.32 25.93
C MET A 444 -5.33 -25.25 26.79
N HIS A 445 -5.37 -23.99 26.37
CA HIS A 445 -4.73 -22.89 27.11
C HIS A 445 -5.43 -22.62 28.45
N SER A 446 -6.75 -22.67 28.51
CA SER A 446 -7.48 -22.50 29.78
C SER A 446 -7.14 -23.59 30.80
N SER A 447 -6.92 -24.83 30.34
CA SER A 447 -6.51 -25.93 31.21
C SER A 447 -5.12 -25.74 31.82
N GLN A 448 -4.29 -24.88 31.20
CA GLN A 448 -2.97 -24.48 31.68
C GLN A 448 -3.03 -23.22 32.57
N GLY A 449 -4.23 -22.71 32.89
CA GLY A 449 -4.43 -21.55 33.75
C GLY A 449 -4.36 -20.20 33.04
N LEU A 450 -4.27 -20.18 31.71
CA LEU A 450 -4.25 -18.95 30.92
C LEU A 450 -5.66 -18.34 30.81
N LYS A 451 -5.78 -17.06 31.13
CA LYS A 451 -6.99 -16.28 30.82
C LYS A 451 -7.09 -16.08 29.31
N ILE A 452 -8.24 -16.39 28.72
CA ILE A 452 -8.50 -16.21 27.29
C ILE A 452 -9.11 -14.83 26.98
N PRO A 453 -8.81 -14.25 25.81
CA PRO A 453 -9.38 -12.97 25.39
C PRO A 453 -10.88 -13.06 25.12
N LYS A 454 -11.58 -11.92 25.25
CA LYS A 454 -13.01 -11.82 24.91
C LYS A 454 -13.18 -11.98 23.40
N LYS A 455 -14.19 -12.75 22.98
CA LYS A 455 -14.48 -13.02 21.57
C LYS A 455 -15.89 -12.59 21.21
N PHE A 456 -16.03 -11.95 20.06
CA PHE A 456 -17.31 -11.54 19.51
C PHE A 456 -17.43 -12.00 18.07
N LYS A 457 -18.46 -12.80 17.76
CA LYS A 457 -18.68 -13.34 16.41
C LYS A 457 -19.78 -12.55 15.72
N ILE A 458 -19.51 -12.11 14.50
CA ILE A 458 -20.46 -11.35 13.68
C ILE A 458 -20.68 -12.11 12.39
N ASP A 459 -21.95 -12.32 12.05
CA ASP A 459 -22.33 -12.83 10.74
C ASP A 459 -22.26 -11.68 9.72
N GLY A 460 -21.23 -11.72 8.88
CA GLY A 460 -20.99 -10.77 7.80
C GLY A 460 -21.37 -11.33 6.44
N ARG A 461 -22.11 -12.44 6.37
CA ARG A 461 -22.60 -12.98 5.08
C ARG A 461 -23.61 -12.03 4.46
N ILE A 462 -23.52 -11.85 3.15
CA ILE A 462 -24.56 -11.14 2.39
C ILE A 462 -25.75 -12.10 2.30
N GLU A 463 -26.78 -11.88 3.12
CA GLU A 463 -28.08 -12.44 2.82
C GLU A 463 -28.55 -11.84 1.49
N LEU A 464 -29.16 -12.63 0.59
CA LEU A 464 -29.83 -12.08 -0.59
C LEU A 464 -30.93 -11.15 -0.07
N ILE A 465 -30.61 -9.87 0.09
CA ILE A 465 -31.54 -8.85 0.53
C ILE A 465 -32.56 -8.70 -0.60
N GLN A 466 -33.64 -9.50 -0.53
CA GLN A 466 -34.82 -9.31 -1.35
C GLN A 466 -35.40 -7.93 -0.97
N GLY A 467 -35.16 -6.93 -1.82
CA GLY A 467 -35.98 -5.72 -1.87
C GLY A 467 -35.63 -4.55 -0.95
N LYS A 468 -34.66 -4.63 -0.02
CA LYS A 468 -34.19 -3.41 0.68
C LYS A 468 -33.09 -2.72 -0.14
N LYS A 469 -33.42 -1.55 -0.69
CA LYS A 469 -32.42 -0.62 -1.27
C LYS A 469 -31.31 -0.40 -0.24
N ARG A 470 -30.05 -0.46 -0.67
CA ARG A 470 -28.93 -0.07 0.20
C ARG A 470 -29.15 1.40 0.60
N PRO A 471 -28.80 1.80 1.83
CA PRO A 471 -28.97 3.19 2.25
C PRO A 471 -28.10 4.16 1.42
N PHE A 472 -26.98 3.70 0.85
CA PHE A 472 -25.99 4.55 0.17
C PHE A 472 -25.45 3.95 -1.16
N ARG A 473 -26.33 3.48 -2.06
CA ARG A 473 -25.90 3.04 -3.41
C ARG A 473 -26.15 4.09 -4.47
#